data_AF-A0A0Q8HHE0-F1
#
_entry.id   AF-A0A0Q8HHE0-F1
#
_cell.length_a   1.000
_cell.length_b   1.000
_cell.length_c   1.000
_cell.angle_alpha   90.00
_cell.angle_beta   90.00
_cell.angle_gamma   90.00
#
_symmetry.space_group_name_H-M   'P 1'
#
loop_
_entity.id
_entity.type
_entity.pdbx_description
1 polymer ?
#
loop_
_entity_poly.entity_id
_entity_poly.type
_entity_poly.pdbx_seq_one_letter_code
_entity_poly.pdbx_strand_id
1 'polypeptide(L)' 'MTSDAEAPDSTVAIRLRQILLDLARHEDAIALSEAAAVPYWAPHPPSAIGHRAAAVALRNQADAFLRTS' A
#
# COMPACT_ATOMS: atom_id res chain seq x y z
N MET A 1 2.15 -3.93 -40.25
CA MET A 1 1.95 -2.51 -39.86
C MET A 1 0.78 -2.47 -38.89
N THR A 2 1.04 -2.85 -37.65
CA THR A 2 0.13 -2.71 -36.52
C THR A 2 1.04 -2.39 -35.34
N SER A 3 0.88 -1.19 -34.78
CA SER A 3 1.76 -0.62 -33.75
C SER A 3 1.86 -1.52 -32.53
N ASP A 4 3.05 -2.06 -32.27
CA ASP A 4 3.46 -2.73 -31.03
C ASP A 4 3.87 -1.69 -29.94
N ALA A 5 3.33 -0.48 -30.02
CA ALA A 5 3.77 0.71 -29.28
C ALA A 5 2.80 1.09 -28.15
N GLU A 6 2.28 0.10 -27.43
CA GLU A 6 1.40 0.27 -26.28
C GLU A 6 2.08 -0.31 -25.04
N ALA A 7 2.65 0.43 -24.08
CA ALA A 7 3.33 1.70 -24.01
C ALA A 7 4.21 1.56 -22.73
N PRO A 8 5.46 2.07 -22.67
CA PRO A 8 6.31 1.95 -21.47
C PRO A 8 5.65 2.43 -20.16
N ASP A 9 4.65 3.31 -20.27
CA ASP A 9 3.85 3.85 -19.17
C ASP A 9 3.00 2.79 -18.43
N SER A 10 2.52 1.76 -19.14
CA SER A 10 1.74 0.68 -18.50
C SER A 10 2.63 -0.22 -17.63
N THR A 11 3.87 -0.47 -18.08
CA THR A 11 4.86 -1.23 -17.31
C THR A 11 5.28 -0.47 -16.06
N VAL A 12 5.45 0.86 -16.17
CA VAL A 12 5.72 1.73 -15.02
C VAL A 12 4.54 1.75 -14.05
N ALA A 13 3.30 1.88 -14.55
CA ALA A 13 2.09 1.84 -13.72
C ALA A 13 1.94 0.52 -12.95
N ILE A 14 2.18 -0.62 -13.62
CA ILE A 14 2.17 -1.95 -12.97
C ILE A 14 3.24 -2.01 -11.88
N ARG A 15 4.46 -1.51 -12.14
CA ARG A 15 5.54 -1.55 -11.16
C ARG A 15 5.28 -0.65 -9.96
N LEU A 16 4.80 0.57 -10.19
CA LEU A 16 4.41 1.49 -9.11
C LEU A 16 3.29 0.89 -8.26
N ARG A 17 2.28 0.28 -8.90
CA ARG A 17 1.21 -0.43 -8.20
C ARG A 17 1.75 -1.53 -7.28
N GLN A 18 2.69 -2.36 -7.76
CA GLN A 18 3.31 -3.40 -6.95
C GLN A 18 4.04 -2.81 -5.73
N ILE A 19 4.85 -1.76 -5.94
CA ILE A 19 5.60 -1.10 -4.86
C ILE A 19 4.65 -0.53 -3.80
N LEU A 20 3.55 0.11 -4.22
CA LEU A 20 2.55 0.64 -3.30
C LEU A 20 1.89 -0.47 -2.47
N LEU A 21 1.60 -1.62 -3.08
CA LEU A 21 1.03 -2.77 -2.37
C LEU A 21 2.04 -3.46 -1.43
N ASP A 22 3.32 -3.48 -1.79
CA ASP A 22 4.38 -3.97 -0.92
C ASP A 22 4.54 -3.04 0.30
N LEU A 23 4.55 -1.73 0.07
CA LEU A 23 4.63 -0.74 1.14
C LEU A 23 3.40 -0.80 2.06
N ALA A 24 2.19 -0.93 1.50
CA ALA A 24 0.97 -1.08 2.30
C ALA A 24 1.02 -2.32 3.21
N ARG A 25 1.56 -3.44 2.71
CA ARG A 25 1.76 -4.66 3.52
C ARG A 25 2.79 -4.45 4.62
N HIS A 26 3.85 -3.70 4.33
CA HIS A 26 4.87 -3.37 5.33
C HIS A 26 4.31 -2.53 6.47
N GLU A 27 3.55 -1.48 6.15
CA GLU A 27 2.89 -0.62 7.14
C GLU A 27 1.93 -1.41 8.04
N ASP A 28 1.11 -2.30 7.48
CA ASP A 28 0.22 -3.15 8.29
C ASP A 28 0.99 -4.13 9.19
N ALA A 29 2.13 -4.65 8.73
CA ALA A 29 2.97 -5.52 9.54
C ALA A 29 3.57 -4.76 10.74
N ILE A 30 3.99 -3.49 10.54
CA ILE A 30 4.43 -2.63 11.63
C ILE A 30 3.28 -2.38 12.60
N ALA A 31 2.11 -1.97 12.10
CA ALA A 31 0.93 -1.72 12.94
C ALA A 31 0.53 -2.94 13.78
N LEU A 32 0.60 -4.14 13.19
CA LEU A 32 0.30 -5.39 13.90
C LEU A 32 1.35 -5.69 14.97
N SER A 33 2.64 -5.50 14.66
CA SER A 33 3.74 -5.69 15.61
C SER A 33 3.61 -4.75 16.81
N GLU A 34 3.35 -3.46 16.56
CA GLU A 34 3.16 -2.46 17.61
C GLU A 34 1.93 -2.78 18.47
N ALA A 35 0.82 -3.14 17.85
CA ALA A 35 -0.40 -3.54 18.55
C ALA A 35 -0.17 -4.79 19.42
N ALA A 36 0.57 -5.78 18.92
CA ALA A 36 0.87 -7.01 19.63
C ALA A 36 1.83 -6.80 20.80
N ALA A 37 2.67 -5.77 20.75
CA ALA A 37 3.57 -5.39 21.84
C ALA A 37 2.83 -4.73 23.03
N VAL A 38 1.58 -4.30 22.83
CA VAL A 38 0.79 -3.64 23.88
C VAL A 38 -0.21 -4.62 24.51
N PRO A 39 -0.27 -4.70 25.86
CA PRO A 39 -1.27 -5.49 26.54
C PRO A 39 -2.70 -5.04 26.21
N TYR A 40 -3.66 -5.98 26.20
CA TYR A 40 -5.04 -5.68 25.80
C TYR A 40 -5.75 -4.62 26.68
N TRP A 41 -5.30 -4.42 27.91
CA TRP A 41 -5.86 -3.44 28.85
C TRP A 41 -5.26 -2.03 28.69
N ALA A 42 -4.22 -1.88 27.88
CA ALA A 42 -3.57 -0.60 27.64
C ALA A 42 -4.15 0.09 26.38
N PRO A 43 -4.08 1.43 26.32
CA PRO A 43 -4.46 2.18 25.12
C PRO A 43 -3.67 1.69 23.89
N HIS A 44 -4.34 1.59 22.75
CA HIS A 44 -3.72 1.20 21.49
C HIS A 44 -2.67 2.24 21.06
N PRO A 45 -1.49 1.83 20.54
CA PRO A 45 -0.48 2.77 20.07
C PRO A 45 -1.05 3.73 19.01
N PRO A 46 -0.92 5.06 19.20
CA PRO A 46 -1.33 6.02 18.17
C PRO A 46 -0.55 5.84 16.85
N SER A 47 0.70 5.38 16.92
CA SER A 47 1.52 5.05 15.74
C SER A 47 0.91 3.92 14.93
N ALA A 48 0.41 2.85 15.55
CA ALA A 48 -0.23 1.73 14.87
C ALA A 48 -1.49 2.17 14.08
N ILE A 49 -2.23 3.16 14.60
CA ILE A 49 -3.35 3.78 13.88
C ILE A 49 -2.83 4.52 12.64
N GLY A 50 -1.73 5.27 12.79
CA GLY A 50 -1.06 5.97 11.69
C GLY A 50 -0.58 5.01 10.59
N HIS A 51 0.09 3.92 10.96
CA HIS A 51 0.53 2.87 10.04
C HIS A 51 -0.65 2.25 9.27
N ARG A 52 -1.76 1.93 9.94
CA ARG A 52 -2.98 1.45 9.25
C ARG A 52 -3.56 2.48 8.28
N ALA A 53 -3.60 3.75 8.68
CA ALA A 53 -4.08 4.81 7.80
C ALA A 53 -3.19 4.96 6.55
N ALA A 54 -1.86 4.88 6.72
CA ALA A 54 -0.90 4.87 5.62
C ALA A 54 -1.12 3.66 4.69
N ALA A 55 -1.28 2.45 5.23
CA ALA A 55 -1.55 1.25 4.46
C ALA A 55 -2.83 1.37 3.61
N VAL A 56 -3.91 1.95 4.17
CA VAL A 56 -5.15 2.24 3.42
C VAL A 56 -4.91 3.25 2.30
N ALA A 57 -4.20 4.34 2.58
CA ALA A 57 -3.91 5.36 1.56
C ALA A 57 -3.09 4.79 0.39
N LEU A 58 -2.09 3.95 0.69
CA LEU A 58 -1.25 3.27 -0.31
C LEU A 58 -2.06 2.30 -1.18
N ARG A 59 -2.98 1.53 -0.59
CA ARG A 59 -3.90 0.67 -1.36
C ARG A 59 -4.82 1.46 -2.26
N ASN A 60 -5.42 2.54 -1.74
CA ASN A 60 -6.30 3.40 -2.54
C ASN A 60 -5.56 3.99 -3.75
N GLN A 61 -4.29 4.38 -3.57
CA GLN A 61 -3.45 4.86 -4.66
C GLN A 61 -3.09 3.75 -5.64
N ALA A 62 -2.78 2.55 -5.16
CA ALA A 62 -2.54 1.38 -6.00
C ALA A 62 -3.77 1.01 -6.86
N ASP A 63 -4.97 1.14 -6.30
CA ASP A 63 -6.24 0.89 -7.00
C ASP A 63 -6.59 2.01 -7.99
N ALA A 64 -6.08 3.23 -7.79
CA ALA A 64 -6.20 4.29 -8.79
C ALA A 64 -5.45 3.95 -10.09
N PHE A 65 -4.31 3.25 -10.01
CA PHE A 65 -3.60 2.77 -11.20
C PHE A 65 -4.42 1.76 -12.01
N LEU A 66 -5.19 0.88 -11.36
CA LEU A 66 -6.09 -0.06 -12.08
C LEU A 66 -7.24 0.63 -12.82
N ARG A 67 -7.68 1.80 -12.34
CA ARG A 67 -8.78 2.55 -12.95
C ARG A 67 -8.34 3.43 -14.12
N THR A 68 -7.03 3.67 -14.23
CA THR A 68 -6.44 4.61 -15.19
C THR A 68 -5.64 3.90 -16.28
N SER A 69 -5.22 2.65 -16.05
CA SER A 69 -4.61 1.75 -17.03
C SER A 69 -5.66 0.97 -17.82
#